data_AF-B2A3E4-F1
#
_entry.id   AF-B2A3E4-F1
#
_cell.length_a   1.000
_cell.length_b   1.000
_cell.length_c   1.000
_cell.angle_alpha   90.00
_cell.angle_beta   90.00
_cell.angle_gamma   90.00
#
_symmetry.space_group_name_H-M   'P 1'
#
loop_
_entity.id
_entity.type
_entity.pdbx_description
1 polymer ?
#
loop_
_entity_poly.entity_id
_entity_poly.type
_entity_poly.pdbx_seq_one_letter_code
_entity_poly.pdbx_strand_id
1 'polypeptide(L)' 'MIDSMYIQKNVGFYDRIIRIVIGIGLIVVPVLFGFPGWLIALLAALGGSNILEGVLGF' A
#
# COMPACT_ATOMS: atom_id res chain seq x y z
N MET A 1 -15.72 -20.01 18.64
CA MET A 1 -16.07 -19.39 17.36
C MET A 1 -16.22 -17.91 17.64
N ILE A 2 -15.14 -17.14 17.52
CA ILE A 2 -15.20 -15.68 17.59
C ILE A 2 -15.01 -15.26 16.13
N ASP A 3 -16.12 -15.19 15.40
CA ASP A 3 -16.13 -14.64 14.05
C ASP A 3 -15.78 -13.16 14.19
N SER A 4 -14.51 -12.85 13.96
CA SER A 4 -14.00 -11.50 13.97
C SER A 4 -14.73 -10.71 12.87
N MET A 5 -15.66 -9.87 13.33
CA MET A 5 -16.55 -9.03 12.55
C MET A 5 -15.76 -7.92 11.85
N TYR A 6 -14.93 -8.28 10.89
CA TYR A 6 -14.27 -7.30 10.04
C TYR A 6 -15.21 -6.94 8.88
N ILE A 7 -15.47 -5.65 8.71
CA ILE A 7 -16.13 -5.15 7.50
C ILE A 7 -15.14 -5.35 6.36
N GLN A 8 -15.27 -6.45 5.63
CA GLN A 8 -14.58 -6.63 4.36
C GLN A 8 -15.18 -5.63 3.38
N LYS A 9 -14.42 -4.57 3.11
CA LYS A 9 -14.77 -3.63 2.07
C LYS A 9 -14.74 -4.41 0.76
N ASN A 10 -15.84 -4.36 -0.01
CA ASN A 10 -15.93 -5.01 -1.33
C ASN A 10 -15.10 -4.21 -2.36
N VAL A 11 -13.82 -4.03 -2.06
CA VAL A 11 -12.82 -3.55 -2.99
C VAL A 11 -12.47 -4.72 -3.87
N GLY A 12 -12.96 -4.66 -5.12
CA GLY A 12 -12.73 -5.71 -6.10
C GLY A 12 -11.26 -6.06 -6.24
N PHE A 13 -10.97 -7.29 -6.65
CA PHE A 13 -9.61 -7.81 -6.82
C PHE A 13 -8.65 -6.84 -7.55
N TYR A 14 -9.16 -6.11 -8.53
CA TYR A 14 -8.40 -5.09 -9.26
C TYR A 14 -7.95 -3.91 -8.42
N ASP A 15 -8.77 -3.41 -7.48
CA ASP A 15 -8.40 -2.27 -6.61
C ASP A 15 -7.25 -2.65 -5.68
N ARG A 16 -7.28 -3.89 -5.15
CA ARG A 16 -6.19 -4.43 -4.32
C ARG A 16 -4.87 -4.50 -5.09
N ILE A 17 -4.92 -5.00 -6.33
CA ILE A 17 -3.73 -5.06 -7.19
C ILE A 17 -3.20 -3.65 -7.46
N ILE A 18 -4.07 -2.71 -7.84
CA ILE A 18 -3.67 -1.34 -8.15
C ILE A 18 -3.00 -0.69 -6.94
N ARG A 19 -3.54 -0.83 -5.73
CA ARG A 19 -2.91 -0.30 -4.50
C ARG A 19 -1.55 -0.91 -4.24
N ILE A 20 -1.40 -2.22 -4.38
CA ILE A 20 -0.10 -2.89 -4.18
C ILE A 20 0.92 -2.39 -5.19
N VAL A 21 0.55 -2.31 -6.47
CA VAL A 21 1.44 -1.82 -7.55
C VAL A 21 1.85 -0.37 -7.31
N ILE A 22 0.89 0.50 -6.98
CA ILE A 22 1.17 1.91 -6.63
C ILE A 22 2.07 1.99 -5.40
N GLY A 23 1.80 1.19 -4.37
CA GLY A 23 2.58 1.19 -3.14
C GLY A 23 4.04 0.76 -3.36
N ILE A 24 4.26 -0.28 -4.17
CA ILE A 24 5.61 -0.68 -4.59
C ILE A 24 6.28 0.45 -5.39
N GLY A 25 5.56 1.07 -6.32
CA GLY A 25 6.06 2.20 -7.09
C GLY A 25 6.52 3.37 -6.22
N LEU A 26 5.73 3.73 -5.21
CA LEU A 26 6.05 4.79 -4.25
C LEU A 26 7.30 4.50 -3.42
N ILE A 27 7.66 3.23 -3.22
CA ILE A 27 8.88 2.84 -2.50
C ILE A 27 10.07 2.81 -3.46
N VAL A 28 9.93 2.17 -4.63
CA VAL A 28 11.05 1.88 -5.53
C VAL A 28 11.48 3.10 -6.36
N VAL A 29 10.53 3.86 -6.91
CA VAL A 29 10.82 4.98 -7.81
C VAL A 29 11.69 6.04 -7.13
N PRO A 30 11.35 6.56 -5.93
CA PRO A 30 12.16 7.61 -5.30
C PRO A 30 13.59 7.18 -4.98
N VAL A 31 13.78 5.89 -4.67
CA VAL A 31 15.09 5.30 -4.40
C VAL A 31 15.93 5.24 -5.69
N LEU A 32 15.34 4.80 -6.81
CA LEU A 32 16.04 4.72 -8.09
C LEU A 32 16.43 6.09 -8.66
N PHE A 33 15.61 7.11 -8.42
CA PHE A 33 15.88 8.48 -8.90
C PHE A 33 16.66 9.34 -7.89
N GLY A 34 17.13 8.76 -6.77
CA GLY A 34 18.00 9.46 -5.82
C GLY A 34 17.31 10.63 -5.11
N PHE A 35 16.03 10.48 -4.75
CA PHE A 35 15.28 11.53 -4.09
C PHE A 35 15.87 11.86 -2.69
N PRO A 36 15.60 13.05 -2.14
CA PRO A 36 16.01 13.38 -0.78
C PRO A 36 15.50 12.34 0.22
N GLY A 37 16.34 11.93 1.17
CA GLY A 37 16.01 10.84 2.12
C GLY A 37 14.72 11.07 2.91
N TRP A 38 14.40 12.32 3.25
CA TRP A 38 13.15 12.66 3.93
C TRP A 38 11.91 12.39 3.05
N LEU A 39 12.02 12.64 1.74
CA LEU A 39 10.95 12.40 0.79
C LEU A 39 10.77 10.90 0.52
N ILE A 40 11.88 10.16 0.43
CA ILE A 40 11.84 8.69 0.35
C ILE A 40 11.12 8.10 1.57
N ALA A 41 11.43 8.58 2.78
CA ALA A 41 10.78 8.10 4.00
C ALA A 41 9.26 8.34 3.99
N LEU A 42 8.81 9.53 3.55
CA LEU A 42 7.39 9.85 3.43
C LEU A 42 6.69 8.98 2.38
N LEU A 43 7.27 8.84 1.20
CA LEU A 43 6.70 8.04 0.12
C LEU A 43 6.70 6.54 0.46
N ALA A 44 7.71 6.07 1.20
CA ALA A 44 7.74 4.71 1.70
C ALA A 44 6.65 4.43 2.74
N ALA A 45 6.37 5.38 3.65
CA ALA A 45 5.27 5.26 4.61
C ALA A 45 3.91 5.19 3.89
N LEU A 46 3.68 6.05 2.90
CA LEU A 46 2.46 6.04 2.08
C LEU A 46 2.35 4.76 1.24
N GLY A 47 3.46 4.32 0.65
CA GLY A 47 3.51 3.10 -0.16
C GLY A 47 3.25 1.84 0.68
N GLY A 48 3.82 1.77 1.88
CA GLY A 48 3.56 0.70 2.85
C GLY A 48 2.09 0.64 3.27
N SER A 49 1.46 1.79 3.52
CA SER A 49 0.02 1.86 3.83
C SER A 49 -0.83 1.29 2.70
N ASN A 50 -0.53 1.66 1.44
CA ASN A 50 -1.26 1.14 0.28
C ASN A 50 -1.11 -0.37 0.11
N ILE A 51 0.09 -0.92 0.36
CA ILE A 51 0.32 -2.37 0.31
C ILE A 51 -0.48 -3.07 1.41
N LEU A 52 -0.46 -2.54 2.64
CA LEU A 52 -1.21 -3.10 3.76
C LEU A 52 -2.72 -3.07 3.51
N GLU A 53 -3.27 -1.96 3.01
CA GLU A 53 -4.68 -1.88 2.62
C GLU A 53 -5.04 -2.89 1.51
N GLY A 54 -4.19 -2.99 0.48
CA GLY A 54 -4.39 -3.94 -0.62
C GLY A 54 -4.36 -5.40 -0.18
N VAL A 55 -3.47 -5.75 0.76
CA VAL A 55 -3.34 -7.12 1.29
C VAL A 55 -4.45 -7.46 2.28
N LEU A 56 -4.72 -6.57 3.23
CA LEU A 56 -5.68 -6.81 4.30
C LEU A 56 -7.13 -6.74 3.81
N GLY A 57 -7.39 -5.97 2.75
CA GLY A 57 -8.72 -5.93 2.13
C GLY A 57 -9.81 -5.32 3.00
N PHE A 58 -9.42 -4.46 3.94
CA PHE A 58 -10.32 -3.60 4.73
C PHE A 58 -10.63 -2.28 3.99
#